data_AF-A0A365MLP7-F1
#
_entry.id   AF-A0A365MLP7-F1
#
_cell.length_a   1.000
_cell.length_b   1.000
_cell.length_c   1.000
_cell.angle_alpha   90.00
_cell.angle_beta   90.00
_cell.angle_gamma   90.00
#
_symmetry.space_group_name_H-M   'P 1'
#
loop_
_entity.id
_entity.type
_entity.pdbx_description
1 polymer ?
#
loop_
_entity_poly.entity_id
_entity_poly.type
_entity_poly.pdbx_seq_one_letter_code
_entity_poly.pdbx_strand_id
1 'polypeptide(L)'
;MANIEEWLANANEAIHISLVSPSESGLQHLATFNPRHTYSIFGEEEQIFGYRDLKVSLRFRANDMRPHLKTSYSKKFNVDGGPEPTDVAALLREGNHLPKIAFATASDFEESSKLIGDNWVPPGTLHATFDSPDGEYEIWRGNLADPTIQQLNSRLQIFVPFFIEGGTYIGQDPEMDSTELDLSDADRWTFFALYQKRKVADKTSYVFVGYSTIYRFYYFQPPTPPASPRSDEWELPKGEVDLAELPSRTRLSQFVILPPFQGKGNGARLYKTIFEHYHKIPQTYEFTVEDPNEAFDDLRDICDLQFLRTMPDFNDLRLDTDVTLPKKGTLPKLVVGSDKLETIRLQAKIAPRQFGRVLEMHLMSQLPKSVRPTMDIDGDKPEATQADKHQGKIWSLIVKQRLYRHNKDVLSQIEPHERVDKLDDTLQGVGLEYARILAALERSVKHSQNQPVANGKRKLGAEETEQDPGSKKARVENF
;
A
#
# COMPACT_ATOMS: atom_id res chain seq x y z
N MET A 1 43.87 6.91 -18.81
CA MET A 1 42.73 7.36 -18.00
C MET A 1 42.25 6.15 -17.22
N ALA A 2 42.15 6.20 -15.90
CA ALA A 2 41.56 5.10 -15.14
C ALA A 2 40.14 4.85 -15.69
N ASN A 3 39.72 3.59 -15.82
CA ASN A 3 38.37 3.30 -16.28
C ASN A 3 37.40 3.70 -15.15
N ILE A 4 36.81 4.90 -15.22
CA ILE A 4 35.97 5.47 -14.17
C ILE A 4 34.77 4.55 -13.86
N GLU A 5 34.29 3.81 -14.87
CA GLU A 5 33.19 2.85 -14.74
C GLU A 5 33.47 1.75 -13.70
N GLU A 6 34.72 1.34 -13.51
CA GLU A 6 35.06 0.30 -12.52
C GLU A 6 34.94 0.78 -11.07
N TRP A 7 34.77 2.09 -10.85
CA TRP A 7 34.62 2.72 -9.54
C TRP A 7 33.19 3.19 -9.27
N LEU A 8 32.26 2.95 -10.21
CA LEU A 8 30.85 3.24 -10.07
C LEU A 8 30.10 1.95 -9.68
N ALA A 9 29.34 2.02 -8.60
CA ALA A 9 28.47 0.94 -8.16
C ALA A 9 27.01 1.36 -8.27
N ASN A 10 26.15 0.52 -8.84
CA ASN A 10 24.71 0.73 -8.81
C ASN A 10 24.22 0.67 -7.35
N ALA A 11 23.59 1.75 -6.86
CA ALA A 11 23.15 1.87 -5.48
C ALA A 11 22.07 0.85 -5.12
N ASN A 12 21.14 0.56 -6.05
CA ASN A 12 20.09 -0.43 -5.83
C ASN A 12 20.66 -1.84 -5.61
N GLU A 13 21.74 -2.18 -6.32
CA GLU A 13 22.40 -3.48 -6.20
C GLU A 13 23.38 -3.56 -5.02
N ALA A 14 24.13 -2.49 -4.76
CA ALA A 14 25.15 -2.44 -3.72
C ALA A 14 24.56 -2.39 -2.30
N ILE A 15 23.33 -1.87 -2.13
CA ILE A 15 22.64 -1.79 -0.85
C ILE A 15 21.86 -3.07 -0.57
N HIS A 16 22.25 -3.79 0.47
CA HIS A 16 21.55 -4.98 0.94
C HIS A 16 20.87 -4.71 2.28
N ILE A 17 19.55 -4.72 2.25
CA ILE A 17 18.69 -4.62 3.43
C ILE A 17 18.48 -6.02 3.98
N SER A 18 18.79 -6.25 5.25
CA SER A 18 18.68 -7.58 5.86
C SER A 18 17.90 -7.56 7.17
N LEU A 19 16.97 -8.50 7.33
CA LEU A 19 16.26 -8.72 8.59
C LEU A 19 16.98 -9.78 9.42
N VAL A 20 17.28 -9.46 10.68
CA VAL A 20 17.96 -10.37 11.61
C VAL A 20 17.21 -10.48 12.93
N SER A 21 17.06 -11.70 13.45
CA SER A 21 16.48 -11.95 14.77
C SER A 21 17.57 -12.38 15.76
N PRO A 22 17.46 -11.99 17.04
CA PRO A 22 18.28 -12.57 18.10
C PRO A 22 18.02 -14.09 18.22
N SER A 23 19.07 -14.86 18.46
CA SER A 23 19.04 -16.32 18.69
C SER A 23 20.12 -16.70 19.71
N GLU A 24 20.05 -17.92 20.26
CA GLU A 24 21.03 -18.42 21.24
C GLU A 24 22.47 -18.43 20.70
N SER A 25 22.63 -18.67 19.40
CA SER A 25 23.92 -18.68 18.71
C SER A 25 24.35 -17.32 18.11
N GLY A 26 23.66 -16.23 18.45
CA GLY A 26 23.92 -14.89 17.91
C GLY A 26 22.77 -14.35 17.06
N LEU A 27 23.06 -13.72 15.92
CA LEU A 27 22.02 -13.19 15.03
C LEU A 27 21.63 -14.22 13.97
N GLN A 28 20.37 -14.61 13.95
CA GLN A 28 19.78 -15.42 12.88
C GLN A 28 19.34 -14.51 11.73
N HIS A 29 19.77 -14.83 10.53
CA HIS A 29 19.32 -14.18 9.31
C HIS A 29 17.93 -14.66 8.91
N LEU A 30 17.03 -13.74 8.57
CA LEU A 30 15.67 -14.05 8.13
C LEU A 30 15.47 -13.84 6.63
N ALA A 31 15.94 -12.71 6.11
CA ALA A 31 15.81 -12.35 4.70
C ALA A 31 16.79 -11.24 4.34
N THR A 32 17.19 -11.20 3.07
CA THR A 32 17.88 -10.06 2.45
C THR A 32 17.15 -9.66 1.18
N PHE A 33 17.05 -8.37 0.94
CA PHE A 33 16.47 -7.77 -0.25
C PHE A 33 17.15 -6.43 -0.55
N ASN A 34 16.87 -5.88 -1.71
CA ASN A 34 17.44 -4.64 -2.21
C ASN A 34 16.36 -3.53 -2.22
N PRO A 35 16.75 -2.25 -2.14
CA PRO A 35 15.83 -1.16 -2.42
C PRO A 35 15.39 -1.18 -3.89
N ARG A 36 14.23 -0.60 -4.18
CA ARG A 36 13.73 -0.46 -5.55
C ARG A 36 14.17 0.86 -6.18
N HIS A 37 14.28 1.89 -5.36
CA HIS A 37 14.69 3.23 -5.73
C HIS A 37 15.72 3.74 -4.74
N THR A 38 16.67 4.53 -5.22
CA THR A 38 17.72 5.16 -4.41
C THR A 38 18.03 6.59 -4.89
N TYR A 39 17.37 7.06 -5.96
CA TYR A 39 17.65 8.34 -6.60
C TYR A 39 17.54 9.56 -5.68
N SER A 40 16.59 9.56 -4.74
CA SER A 40 16.42 10.67 -3.79
C SER A 40 17.56 10.78 -2.77
N ILE A 41 18.40 9.75 -2.66
CA ILE A 41 19.56 9.72 -1.76
C ILE A 41 20.86 9.81 -2.56
N PHE A 42 20.98 9.08 -3.69
CA PHE A 42 22.22 8.92 -4.44
C PHE A 42 22.21 9.63 -5.81
N GLY A 43 21.20 10.46 -6.08
CA GLY A 43 21.02 11.18 -7.33
C GLY A 43 20.35 10.34 -8.43
N GLU A 44 19.87 11.01 -9.49
CA GLU A 44 19.05 10.42 -10.57
C GLU A 44 19.67 9.19 -11.25
N GLU A 45 21.00 9.11 -11.32
CA GLU A 45 21.70 7.97 -11.93
C GLU A 45 21.74 6.74 -11.01
N GLU A 46 21.40 6.90 -9.72
CA GLU A 46 21.41 5.83 -8.72
C GLU A 46 22.79 5.13 -8.61
N GLN A 47 23.86 5.92 -8.66
CA GLN A 47 25.24 5.43 -8.64
C GLN A 47 26.03 5.96 -7.45
N ILE A 48 26.90 5.10 -6.90
CA ILE A 48 27.83 5.44 -5.83
C ILE A 48 29.24 5.42 -6.40
N PHE A 49 29.93 6.56 -6.33
CA PHE A 49 31.27 6.70 -6.88
C PHE A 49 32.37 6.38 -5.84
N GLY A 50 33.44 5.76 -6.33
CA GLY A 50 34.74 5.70 -5.67
C GLY A 50 35.05 4.36 -4.99
N TYR A 51 34.36 3.28 -5.34
CA TYR A 51 34.53 1.98 -4.70
C TYR A 51 34.50 0.83 -5.71
N ARG A 52 35.33 -0.19 -5.49
CA ARG A 52 35.21 -1.49 -6.16
C ARG A 52 34.58 -2.51 -5.21
N ASP A 53 33.73 -3.37 -5.76
CA ASP A 53 32.98 -4.40 -5.01
C ASP A 53 32.27 -3.81 -3.79
N LEU A 54 31.64 -2.63 -3.98
CA LEU A 54 30.95 -1.93 -2.91
C LEU A 54 29.78 -2.77 -2.40
N LYS A 55 29.74 -2.94 -1.08
CA LYS A 55 28.65 -3.58 -0.37
C LYS A 55 28.24 -2.74 0.82
N VAL A 56 27.03 -2.21 0.76
CA VAL A 56 26.38 -1.44 1.83
C VAL A 56 25.38 -2.35 2.52
N SER A 57 25.75 -2.91 3.67
CA SER A 57 24.89 -3.81 4.44
C SER A 57 24.08 -3.02 5.48
N LEU A 58 22.79 -2.86 5.24
CA LEU A 58 21.84 -2.23 6.15
C LEU A 58 21.03 -3.31 6.88
N ARG A 59 21.44 -3.63 8.10
CA ARG A 59 20.79 -4.67 8.92
C ARG A 59 19.72 -4.06 9.78
N PHE A 60 18.55 -4.70 9.86
CA PHE A 60 17.45 -4.33 10.73
C PHE A 60 17.14 -5.49 11.67
N ARG A 61 17.05 -5.18 12.95
CA ARG A 61 16.57 -6.15 13.93
C ARG A 61 15.08 -6.39 13.74
N ALA A 62 14.68 -7.64 13.56
CA ALA A 62 13.37 -8.00 13.05
C ALA A 62 12.20 -7.58 13.95
N ASN A 63 12.39 -7.40 15.25
CA ASN A 63 11.32 -7.01 16.17
C ASN A 63 11.12 -5.49 16.22
N ASP A 64 12.13 -4.70 16.58
CA ASP A 64 11.96 -3.25 16.80
C ASP A 64 12.54 -2.40 15.67
N MET A 65 13.00 -3.04 14.59
CA MET A 65 13.58 -2.41 13.41
C MET A 65 14.78 -1.52 13.73
N ARG A 66 15.53 -1.80 14.80
CA ARG A 66 16.80 -1.10 15.05
C ARG A 66 17.74 -1.31 13.85
N PRO A 67 18.22 -0.24 13.18
CA PRO A 67 19.14 -0.34 12.07
C PRO A 67 20.59 -0.50 12.52
N HIS A 68 21.42 -1.04 11.63
CA HIS A 68 22.87 -1.01 11.69
C HIS A 68 23.46 -0.98 10.28
N LEU A 69 24.22 0.06 9.97
CA LEU A 69 24.90 0.26 8.69
C LEU A 69 26.33 -0.30 8.74
N LYS A 70 26.72 -1.07 7.72
CA LYS A 70 28.10 -1.48 7.49
C LYS A 70 28.45 -1.34 6.02
N THR A 71 29.49 -0.56 5.72
CA THR A 71 30.03 -0.45 4.37
C THR A 71 31.31 -1.29 4.26
N SER A 72 31.43 -2.06 3.18
CA SER A 72 32.64 -2.83 2.83
C SER A 72 32.91 -2.72 1.34
N TYR A 73 34.19 -2.72 0.96
CA TYR A 73 34.65 -2.59 -0.43
C TYR A 73 36.04 -3.23 -0.56
N SER A 74 36.43 -3.61 -1.78
CA SER A 74 37.75 -4.20 -2.03
C SER A 74 38.83 -3.13 -2.23
N LYS A 75 38.49 -2.03 -2.92
CA LYS A 75 39.35 -0.86 -3.12
C LYS A 75 38.54 0.43 -3.05
N LYS A 76 39.16 1.49 -2.55
CA LYS A 76 38.62 2.86 -2.55
C LYS A 76 39.43 3.72 -3.52
N PHE A 77 38.74 4.53 -4.31
CA PHE A 77 39.37 5.44 -5.26
C PHE A 77 40.19 6.47 -4.48
N ASN A 78 41.46 6.62 -4.86
CA ASN A 78 42.38 7.54 -4.22
C ASN A 78 43.39 8.01 -5.29
N VAL A 79 43.12 9.18 -5.87
CA VAL A 79 43.97 9.82 -6.88
C VAL A 79 44.10 11.29 -6.49
N ASP A 80 45.33 11.78 -6.38
CA ASP A 80 45.60 13.19 -6.05
C ASP A 80 44.96 14.12 -7.07
N GLY A 81 44.09 15.03 -6.61
CA GLY A 81 43.33 15.95 -7.47
C GLY A 81 42.17 15.31 -8.24
N GLY A 82 41.84 14.04 -7.97
CA GLY A 82 40.65 13.38 -8.49
C GLY A 82 39.38 13.68 -7.67
N PRO A 83 38.19 13.29 -8.17
CA PRO A 83 36.94 13.42 -7.42
C PRO A 83 36.95 12.58 -6.13
N GLU A 84 36.31 13.08 -5.08
CA GLU A 84 36.20 12.37 -3.80
C GLU A 84 35.18 11.22 -3.88
N PRO A 85 35.49 10.03 -3.32
CA PRO A 85 34.51 8.95 -3.18
C PRO A 85 33.32 9.38 -2.33
N THR A 86 32.12 8.94 -2.71
CA THR A 86 30.90 9.20 -1.95
C THR A 86 31.00 8.59 -0.55
N ASP A 87 30.93 9.39 0.51
CA ASP A 87 30.83 8.85 1.87
C ASP A 87 29.37 8.46 2.18
N VAL A 88 29.06 7.18 1.92
CA VAL A 88 27.72 6.62 2.15
C VAL A 88 27.25 6.80 3.60
N ALA A 89 28.16 6.70 4.57
CA ALA A 89 27.78 6.80 5.98
C ALA A 89 27.53 8.25 6.40
N ALA A 90 28.31 9.21 5.88
CA ALA A 90 28.07 10.63 6.08
C ALA A 90 26.75 11.05 5.41
N LEU A 91 26.56 10.69 4.14
CA LEU A 91 25.34 11.00 3.37
C LEU A 91 24.06 10.53 4.08
N LEU A 92 24.00 9.27 4.50
CA LEU A 92 22.84 8.72 5.21
C LEU A 92 22.61 9.36 6.59
N ARG A 93 23.66 9.93 7.21
CA ARG A 93 23.59 10.58 8.53
C ARG A 93 23.14 12.03 8.42
N GLU A 94 23.76 12.77 7.51
CA GLU A 94 23.54 14.20 7.29
C GLU A 94 22.17 14.44 6.67
N GLY A 95 21.75 13.58 5.71
CA GLY A 95 20.40 13.57 5.14
C GLY A 95 19.31 13.09 6.11
N ASN A 96 19.64 12.81 7.37
CA ASN A 96 18.73 12.27 8.38
C ASN A 96 17.97 11.01 7.90
N HIS A 97 18.57 10.22 7.01
CA HIS A 97 17.94 9.02 6.44
C HIS A 97 17.92 7.86 7.44
N LEU A 98 18.91 7.81 8.32
CA LEU A 98 19.01 6.82 9.39
C LEU A 98 19.21 7.50 10.75
N PRO A 99 18.61 6.96 11.83
CA PRO A 99 18.83 7.47 13.17
C PRO A 99 20.29 7.22 13.58
N LYS A 100 20.82 8.07 14.48
CA LYS A 100 22.22 8.01 14.95
C LYS A 100 22.67 6.61 15.40
N ILE A 101 21.75 5.83 15.96
CA ILE A 101 22.01 4.45 16.43
C ILE A 101 22.39 3.47 15.31
N ALA A 102 22.06 3.78 14.06
CA ALA A 102 22.42 2.99 12.89
C ALA A 102 23.93 2.91 12.65
N PHE A 103 24.69 3.90 13.14
CA PHE A 103 26.13 4.04 12.94
C PHE A 103 26.96 3.50 14.11
N ALA A 104 26.31 2.85 15.08
CA ALA A 104 26.99 2.18 16.18
C ALA A 104 27.82 0.98 15.69
N THR A 105 28.70 0.44 16.55
CA THR A 105 29.53 -0.70 16.16
C THR A 105 28.70 -1.98 16.03
N ALA A 106 29.25 -2.97 15.32
CA ALA A 106 28.60 -4.28 15.20
C ALA A 106 28.45 -4.97 16.56
N SER A 107 29.41 -4.81 17.48
CA SER A 107 29.33 -5.34 18.84
C SER A 107 28.16 -4.72 19.59
N ASP A 108 28.02 -3.39 19.54
CA ASP A 108 26.92 -2.69 20.23
C ASP A 108 25.55 -3.14 19.72
N PHE A 109 25.43 -3.38 18.41
CA PHE A 109 24.21 -3.89 17.81
C PHE A 109 23.86 -5.30 18.32
N GLU A 110 24.84 -6.19 18.37
CA GLU A 110 24.68 -7.57 18.85
C GLU A 110 24.41 -7.63 20.35
N GLU A 111 25.13 -6.86 21.17
CA GLU A 111 24.92 -6.76 22.61
C GLU A 111 23.53 -6.20 22.93
N SER A 112 23.12 -5.14 22.23
CA SER A 112 21.77 -4.57 22.42
C SER A 112 20.64 -5.55 22.07
N SER A 113 20.93 -6.55 21.24
CA SER A 113 19.98 -7.60 20.87
C SER A 113 19.79 -8.64 21.97
N LYS A 114 20.77 -8.77 22.87
CA LYS A 114 20.69 -9.61 24.08
C LYS A 114 19.96 -8.90 25.23
N LEU A 115 19.91 -7.57 25.21
CA LEU A 115 19.26 -6.75 26.25
C LEU A 115 17.75 -6.60 26.07
N ILE A 116 17.17 -7.04 24.96
CA ILE A 116 15.73 -7.02 24.78
C ILE A 116 15.12 -8.06 25.71
N GLY A 117 14.29 -7.59 26.64
CA GLY A 117 13.56 -8.47 27.55
C GLY A 117 12.62 -9.42 26.79
N ASP A 118 12.42 -10.61 27.36
CA ASP A 118 11.56 -11.65 26.79
C ASP A 118 10.08 -11.24 26.66
N ASN A 119 9.68 -10.15 27.32
CA ASN A 119 8.33 -9.59 27.32
C ASN A 119 8.17 -8.38 26.38
N TRP A 120 9.10 -8.17 25.44
CA TRP A 120 8.97 -7.08 24.48
C TRP A 120 7.74 -7.28 23.60
N VAL A 121 6.96 -6.22 23.44
CA VAL A 121 5.83 -6.14 22.52
C VAL A 121 6.00 -4.92 21.61
N PRO A 122 5.42 -4.95 20.40
CA PRO A 122 5.44 -3.80 19.52
C PRO A 122 4.87 -2.53 20.19
N PRO A 123 5.38 -1.34 19.83
CA PRO A 123 4.90 -0.09 20.41
C PRO A 123 3.46 0.23 19.97
N GLY A 124 2.74 0.95 20.82
CA GLY A 124 1.33 1.31 20.62
C GLY A 124 0.37 0.29 21.25
N THR A 125 -0.81 0.17 20.64
CA THR A 125 -1.92 -0.65 21.13
C THR A 125 -2.22 -1.77 20.15
N LEU A 126 -2.37 -3.01 20.62
CA LEU A 126 -2.82 -4.12 19.79
C LEU A 126 -4.21 -3.79 19.22
N HIS A 127 -4.33 -3.79 17.90
CA HIS A 127 -5.54 -3.39 17.20
C HIS A 127 -6.30 -4.59 16.61
N ALA A 128 -5.59 -5.53 15.99
CA ALA A 128 -6.18 -6.74 15.42
C ALA A 128 -5.19 -7.90 15.43
N THR A 129 -5.72 -9.12 15.50
CA THR A 129 -4.97 -10.37 15.36
C THR A 129 -5.66 -11.25 14.32
N PHE A 130 -4.90 -11.90 13.46
CA PHE A 130 -5.44 -12.84 12.48
C PHE A 130 -4.46 -13.97 12.17
N ASP A 131 -5.03 -15.14 11.89
CA ASP A 131 -4.28 -16.32 11.48
C ASP A 131 -4.06 -16.36 9.97
N SER A 132 -2.90 -16.85 9.58
CA SER A 132 -2.53 -17.15 8.20
C SER A 132 -1.86 -18.53 8.18
N PRO A 133 -1.84 -19.25 7.03
CA PRO A 133 -1.18 -20.56 6.95
C PRO A 133 0.29 -20.57 7.37
N ASP A 134 0.97 -19.41 7.30
CA ASP A 134 2.36 -19.22 7.66
C ASP A 134 2.59 -18.60 9.05
N GLY A 135 1.53 -18.39 9.85
CA GLY A 135 1.63 -17.94 11.24
C GLY A 135 0.53 -16.98 11.68
N GLU A 136 0.59 -16.59 12.96
CA GLU A 136 -0.29 -15.55 13.54
C GLU A 136 0.30 -14.17 13.24
N TYR A 137 -0.56 -13.21 12.91
CA TYR A 137 -0.18 -11.84 12.61
C TYR A 137 -0.95 -10.89 13.52
N GLU A 138 -0.28 -9.80 13.91
CA GLU A 138 -0.84 -8.76 14.77
C GLU A 138 -0.64 -7.38 14.13
N ILE A 139 -1.67 -6.55 14.15
CA ILE A 139 -1.60 -5.14 13.78
C ILE A 139 -1.60 -4.32 15.06
N TRP A 140 -0.60 -3.47 15.20
CA TRP A 140 -0.42 -2.55 16.33
C TRP A 140 -0.62 -1.12 15.85
N ARG A 141 -1.38 -0.34 16.61
CA ARG A 141 -1.77 1.03 16.27
C ARG A 141 -1.19 2.00 17.29
N GLY A 142 -0.49 3.01 16.81
CA GLY A 142 0.06 4.11 17.60
C GLY A 142 -0.25 5.47 16.99
N ASN A 143 0.14 6.53 17.69
CA ASN A 143 0.05 7.91 17.25
C ASN A 143 1.47 8.49 17.16
N LEU A 144 1.77 9.30 16.15
CA LEU A 144 3.13 9.83 15.97
C LEU A 144 3.51 10.87 17.04
N ALA A 145 2.60 11.36 17.86
CA ALA A 145 2.94 12.15 19.05
C ALA A 145 3.60 11.30 20.16
N ASP A 146 3.47 9.97 20.14
CA ASP A 146 4.13 9.07 21.09
C ASP A 146 5.62 8.92 20.75
N PRO A 147 6.56 9.24 21.68
CA PRO A 147 8.00 9.12 21.44
C PRO A 147 8.46 7.72 21.01
N THR A 148 7.78 6.66 21.45
CA THR A 148 8.10 5.28 21.05
C THR A 148 7.73 5.00 19.60
N ILE A 149 6.63 5.61 19.11
CA ILE A 149 6.19 5.54 17.72
C ILE A 149 7.06 6.43 16.84
N GLN A 150 7.44 7.62 17.30
CA GLN A 150 8.44 8.46 16.60
C GLN A 150 9.76 7.72 16.42
N GLN A 151 10.23 7.04 17.47
CA GLN A 151 11.43 6.23 17.38
C GLN A 151 11.28 5.13 16.33
N LEU A 152 10.16 4.39 16.32
CA LEU A 152 9.91 3.37 15.31
C LEU A 152 9.84 3.98 13.89
N ASN A 153 9.15 5.10 13.72
CA ASN A 153 9.06 5.82 12.45
C ASN A 153 10.44 6.25 11.94
N SER A 154 11.29 6.83 12.80
CA SER A 154 12.65 7.25 12.41
C SER A 154 13.53 6.08 11.94
N ARG A 155 13.30 4.87 12.48
CA ARG A 155 13.99 3.66 12.03
C ARG A 155 13.49 3.17 10.68
N LEU A 156 12.22 3.43 10.37
CA LEU A 156 11.54 2.95 9.17
C LEU A 156 11.55 3.95 8.02
N GLN A 157 11.80 5.23 8.26
CA GLN A 157 11.59 6.27 7.26
C GLN A 157 12.41 6.05 5.98
N ILE A 158 13.61 5.46 6.06
CA ILE A 158 14.42 5.11 4.87
C ILE A 158 13.71 4.15 3.90
N PHE A 159 12.73 3.38 4.38
CA PHE A 159 11.92 2.53 3.50
C PHE A 159 11.04 3.33 2.54
N VAL A 160 10.72 4.59 2.86
CA VAL A 160 9.93 5.48 2.01
C VAL A 160 10.64 5.73 0.68
N PRO A 161 11.83 6.37 0.63
CA PRO A 161 12.54 6.58 -0.63
C PRO A 161 12.97 5.27 -1.30
N PHE A 162 13.12 4.18 -0.54
CA PHE A 162 13.50 2.88 -1.10
C PHE A 162 12.38 2.14 -1.84
N PHE A 163 11.11 2.37 -1.48
CA PHE A 163 9.99 1.56 -1.96
C PHE A 163 8.77 2.37 -2.43
N ILE A 164 8.76 3.69 -2.20
CA ILE A 164 7.70 4.61 -2.63
C ILE A 164 8.33 5.68 -3.51
N GLU A 165 8.04 5.62 -4.81
CA GLU A 165 8.45 6.63 -5.76
C GLU A 165 7.84 7.99 -5.39
N GLY A 166 8.68 9.03 -5.32
CA GLY A 166 8.30 10.38 -4.89
C GLY A 166 8.00 10.51 -3.40
N GLY A 167 8.20 9.46 -2.61
CA GLY A 167 7.90 9.48 -1.17
C GLY A 167 8.87 10.36 -0.38
N THR A 168 8.33 11.13 0.56
CA THR A 168 9.09 12.00 1.48
C THR A 168 8.89 11.58 2.93
N TYR A 169 9.80 12.02 3.81
CA TYR A 169 9.65 11.76 5.25
C TYR A 169 8.52 12.60 5.85
N ILE A 170 7.85 12.06 6.87
CA ILE A 170 6.82 12.81 7.60
C ILE A 170 7.47 14.01 8.28
N GLY A 171 6.91 15.19 8.07
CA GLY A 171 7.43 16.46 8.58
C GLY A 171 8.57 17.04 7.73
N GLN A 172 8.95 16.42 6.62
CA GLN A 172 9.91 17.01 5.70
C GLN A 172 9.24 18.12 4.89
N ASP A 173 9.82 19.32 4.95
CA ASP A 173 9.41 20.44 4.10
C ASP A 173 10.21 20.43 2.79
N PRO A 174 9.57 20.21 1.62
CA PRO A 174 10.26 20.21 0.34
C PRO A 174 10.77 21.59 -0.09
N GLU A 175 10.29 22.68 0.52
CA GLU A 175 10.71 24.05 0.21
C GLU A 175 11.90 24.52 1.05
N MET A 176 12.26 23.77 2.11
CA MET A 176 13.38 24.08 3.00
C MET A 176 14.57 23.17 2.75
N ASP A 177 15.77 23.76 2.66
CA ASP A 177 17.05 23.03 2.59
C ASP A 177 17.50 22.55 4.00
N SER A 178 16.56 22.00 4.76
CA SER A 178 16.77 21.51 6.13
C SER A 178 16.41 20.04 6.22
N THR A 179 17.20 19.28 6.98
CA THR A 179 16.93 17.87 7.29
C THR A 179 16.18 17.70 8.62
N GLU A 180 15.83 18.80 9.26
CA GLU A 180 14.94 18.83 10.42
C GLU A 180 13.50 18.53 10.00
N LEU A 181 12.86 17.62 10.73
CA LEU A 181 11.47 17.24 10.47
C LEU A 181 10.55 18.07 11.37
N ASP A 182 9.59 18.78 10.76
CA ASP A 182 8.51 19.43 11.48
C ASP A 182 7.44 18.40 11.86
N LEU A 183 7.43 18.05 13.14
CA LEU A 183 6.46 17.13 13.74
C LEU A 183 5.42 17.87 14.60
N SER A 184 5.19 19.16 14.33
CA SER A 184 4.19 19.97 15.05
C SER A 184 2.77 19.44 14.94
N ASP A 185 2.46 18.67 13.90
CA ASP A 185 1.16 18.03 13.66
C ASP A 185 1.17 16.50 13.86
N ALA A 186 2.17 15.98 14.58
CA ALA A 186 2.34 14.54 14.83
C ALA A 186 1.12 13.88 15.49
N ASP A 187 0.31 14.63 16.23
CA ASP A 187 -0.94 14.17 16.84
C ASP A 187 -2.00 13.75 15.80
N ARG A 188 -1.90 14.26 14.57
CA ARG A 188 -2.81 13.93 13.45
C ARG A 188 -2.39 12.69 12.68
N TRP A 189 -1.19 12.19 12.92
CA TRP A 189 -0.63 11.01 12.26
C TRP A 189 -0.90 9.75 13.09
N THR A 190 -1.62 8.81 12.49
CA THR A 190 -1.81 7.46 13.03
C THR A 190 -0.87 6.49 12.33
N PHE A 191 -0.20 5.65 13.12
CA PHE A 191 0.76 4.64 12.65
C PHE A 191 0.18 3.24 12.86
N PHE A 192 0.12 2.43 11.80
CA PHE A 192 -0.24 1.01 11.89
C PHE A 192 0.96 0.15 11.52
N ALA A 193 1.39 -0.69 12.45
CA ALA A 193 2.50 -1.63 12.26
C ALA A 193 1.95 -3.06 12.14
N LEU A 194 2.35 -3.78 11.11
CA LEU A 194 2.02 -5.19 10.93
C LEU A 194 3.21 -6.07 11.36
N TYR A 195 2.94 -7.02 12.23
CA TYR A 195 3.91 -8.00 12.72
C TYR A 195 3.44 -9.42 12.47
N GLN A 196 4.38 -10.31 12.15
CA GLN A 196 4.20 -11.74 12.28
C GLN A 196 4.65 -12.16 13.68
N LYS A 197 3.75 -12.78 14.43
CA LYS A 197 4.03 -13.32 15.75
C LYS A 197 4.51 -14.76 15.63
N ARG A 198 5.65 -15.05 16.26
CA ARG A 198 6.29 -16.36 16.27
C ARG A 198 6.42 -16.84 17.70
N LYS A 199 6.23 -18.14 17.90
CA LYS A 199 6.57 -18.81 19.15
C LYS A 199 7.90 -19.52 18.94
N VAL A 200 8.93 -19.09 19.67
CA VAL A 200 10.25 -19.72 19.65
C VAL A 200 10.46 -20.31 21.04
N ALA A 201 10.39 -21.63 21.15
CA ALA A 201 10.26 -22.34 22.42
C ALA A 201 9.06 -21.78 23.24
N ASP A 202 9.31 -21.30 24.46
CA ASP A 202 8.29 -20.70 25.35
C ASP A 202 8.19 -19.16 25.21
N LYS A 203 8.93 -18.56 24.27
CA LYS A 203 9.00 -17.11 24.10
C LYS A 203 8.22 -16.64 22.89
N THR A 204 7.55 -15.50 23.04
CA THR A 204 6.89 -14.82 21.93
C THR A 204 7.90 -13.88 21.28
N SER A 205 8.11 -14.03 19.97
CA SER A 205 8.92 -13.12 19.17
C SER A 205 8.11 -12.51 18.05
N TYR A 206 8.51 -11.32 17.65
CA TYR A 206 7.82 -10.51 16.65
C TYR A 206 8.76 -10.24 15.49
N VAL A 207 8.23 -10.38 14.27
CA VAL A 207 8.93 -10.05 13.03
C VAL A 207 8.11 -8.98 12.33
N PHE A 208 8.70 -7.81 12.13
CA PHE A 208 8.10 -6.69 11.42
C PHE A 208 7.87 -7.06 9.96
N VAL A 209 6.65 -6.84 9.49
CA VAL A 209 6.19 -7.22 8.14
C VAL A 209 6.01 -5.98 7.27
N GLY A 210 5.50 -4.90 7.85
CA GLY A 210 5.17 -3.68 7.13
C GLY A 210 4.47 -2.66 8.00
N TYR A 211 4.16 -1.49 7.44
CA TYR A 211 3.42 -0.45 8.13
C TYR A 211 2.61 0.41 7.17
N SER A 212 1.74 1.23 7.74
CA SER A 212 1.09 2.33 7.05
C SER A 212 0.93 3.54 7.96
N THR A 213 1.01 4.73 7.37
CA THR A 213 0.78 6.02 8.04
C THR A 213 -0.46 6.68 7.47
N ILE A 214 -1.26 7.26 8.35
CA ILE A 214 -2.54 7.87 8.01
C ILE A 214 -2.59 9.26 8.63
N TYR A 215 -2.90 10.26 7.82
CA TYR A 215 -3.09 11.63 8.25
C TYR A 215 -4.57 12.02 8.31
N ARG A 216 -4.92 12.87 9.27
CA ARG A 216 -6.29 13.39 9.43
C ARG A 216 -6.34 14.86 9.03
N PHE A 217 -6.85 15.14 7.83
CA PHE A 217 -7.15 16.50 7.39
C PHE A 217 -8.48 16.97 7.98
N TYR A 218 -8.53 18.23 8.43
CA TYR A 218 -9.79 18.87 8.75
C TYR A 218 -10.72 18.91 7.53
N TYR A 219 -11.97 18.50 7.71
CA TYR A 219 -12.99 18.53 6.66
C TYR A 219 -13.95 19.68 6.93
N PHE A 220 -13.71 20.81 6.27
CA PHE A 220 -14.59 21.97 6.40
C PHE A 220 -15.98 21.68 5.82
N GLN A 221 -16.99 21.84 6.66
CA GLN A 221 -18.39 21.73 6.26
C GLN A 221 -19.01 23.12 6.17
N PRO A 222 -19.28 23.63 4.96
CA PRO A 222 -19.92 24.92 4.83
C PRO A 222 -21.33 24.86 5.45
N PRO A 223 -21.71 25.87 6.27
CA PRO A 223 -23.05 25.93 6.83
C PRO A 223 -24.10 25.92 5.71
N THR A 224 -25.19 25.18 5.92
CA THR A 224 -26.32 25.09 4.98
C THR A 224 -27.61 25.52 5.69
N PRO A 225 -28.29 26.60 5.25
CA PRO A 225 -27.97 27.45 4.10
C PRO A 225 -26.67 28.26 4.29
N PRO A 226 -26.01 28.72 3.21
CA PRO A 226 -24.83 29.57 3.31
C PRO A 226 -25.10 30.75 4.24
N ALA A 227 -24.19 31.00 5.17
CA ALA A 227 -24.33 32.15 6.05
C ALA A 227 -24.36 33.43 5.21
N SER A 228 -25.43 34.23 5.32
CA SER A 228 -25.42 35.60 4.82
C SER A 228 -24.27 36.35 5.51
N PRO A 229 -23.47 37.17 4.81
CA PRO A 229 -22.39 37.92 5.45
C PRO A 229 -23.00 38.80 6.56
N ARG A 230 -22.80 38.42 7.81
CA ARG A 230 -23.20 39.17 8.99
C ARG A 230 -21.96 39.87 9.52
N SER A 231 -21.90 41.19 9.28
CA SER A 231 -20.88 42.15 9.74
C SER A 231 -19.41 41.73 9.52
N ASP A 232 -18.50 42.69 9.49
CA ASP A 232 -17.05 42.40 9.41
C ASP A 232 -16.49 41.80 10.73
N GLU A 233 -17.35 41.32 11.62
CA GLU A 233 -17.03 40.74 12.92
C GLU A 233 -16.87 39.23 12.80
N TRP A 234 -15.74 38.80 12.22
CA TRP A 234 -15.30 37.41 12.34
C TRP A 234 -14.66 37.21 13.73
N GLU A 235 -15.37 36.52 14.63
CA GLU A 235 -14.80 36.08 15.91
C GLU A 235 -14.29 34.63 15.79
N LEU A 236 -13.04 34.39 16.21
CA LEU A 236 -12.53 33.04 16.42
C LEU A 236 -13.45 32.29 17.41
N PRO A 237 -13.75 31.00 17.17
CA PRO A 237 -14.52 30.19 18.11
C PRO A 237 -13.92 30.28 19.52
N LYS A 238 -14.73 30.67 20.51
CA LYS A 238 -14.32 30.71 21.92
C LYS A 238 -14.41 29.30 22.50
N GLY A 239 -13.27 28.76 22.95
CA GLY A 239 -13.19 27.46 23.64
C GLY A 239 -12.00 26.62 23.20
N GLU A 240 -11.59 25.66 24.05
CA GLU A 240 -10.69 24.58 23.64
C GLU A 240 -11.52 23.56 22.86
N VAL A 241 -11.39 23.56 21.53
CA VAL A 241 -11.99 22.53 20.69
C VAL A 241 -10.99 21.37 20.61
N ASP A 242 -11.41 20.18 21.03
CA ASP A 242 -10.61 18.98 20.78
C ASP A 242 -10.53 18.77 19.26
N LEU A 243 -9.36 19.03 18.70
CA LEU A 243 -9.12 18.92 17.26
C LEU A 243 -9.30 17.46 16.77
N ALA A 244 -9.19 16.47 17.65
CA ALA A 244 -9.43 15.07 17.33
C ALA A 244 -10.91 14.74 17.08
N GLU A 245 -11.83 15.56 17.60
CA GLU A 245 -13.28 15.42 17.43
C GLU A 245 -13.83 16.12 16.18
N LEU A 246 -12.99 16.90 15.49
CA LEU A 246 -13.41 17.60 14.28
C LEU A 246 -13.70 16.64 13.12
N PRO A 247 -14.67 16.99 12.24
CA PRO A 247 -14.86 16.30 10.97
C PRO A 247 -13.55 16.21 10.20
N SER A 248 -13.27 15.04 9.64
CA SER A 248 -12.00 14.78 8.98
C SER A 248 -12.12 14.02 7.67
N ARG A 249 -11.23 14.37 6.75
CA ARG A 249 -10.86 13.55 5.59
C ARG A 249 -9.59 12.82 5.97
N THR A 250 -9.71 11.52 6.14
CA THR A 250 -8.59 10.66 6.52
C THR A 250 -7.86 10.23 5.26
N ARG A 251 -6.56 10.48 5.17
CA ARG A 251 -5.72 10.12 4.02
C ARG A 251 -4.66 9.10 4.43
N LEU A 252 -4.69 7.93 3.82
CA LEU A 252 -3.56 7.00 3.87
C LEU A 252 -2.41 7.59 3.06
N SER A 253 -1.25 7.76 3.69
CA SER A 253 -0.08 8.42 3.11
C SER A 253 0.94 7.37 2.65
N GLN A 254 1.66 6.75 3.57
CA GLN A 254 2.67 5.75 3.25
C GLN A 254 2.12 4.35 3.52
N PHE A 255 2.44 3.39 2.64
CA PHE A 255 2.06 1.99 2.81
C PHE A 255 3.16 1.08 2.30
N VAL A 256 3.80 0.35 3.21
CA VAL A 256 4.95 -0.52 2.88
C VAL A 256 4.73 -1.90 3.48
N ILE A 257 4.80 -2.92 2.63
CA ILE A 257 5.02 -4.31 3.05
C ILE A 257 6.44 -4.67 2.60
N LEU A 258 7.28 -5.15 3.52
CA LEU A 258 8.66 -5.49 3.16
C LEU A 258 8.67 -6.62 2.12
N PRO A 259 9.59 -6.59 1.13
CA PRO A 259 9.61 -7.53 0.01
C PRO A 259 9.46 -9.02 0.38
N PRO A 260 10.10 -9.55 1.46
CA PRO A 260 9.97 -10.97 1.83
C PRO A 260 8.56 -11.41 2.26
N PHE A 261 7.66 -10.45 2.52
CA PHE A 261 6.30 -10.71 3.00
C PHE A 261 5.21 -10.25 2.02
N GLN A 262 5.59 -9.80 0.82
CA GLN A 262 4.66 -9.49 -0.26
C GLN A 262 4.08 -10.76 -0.90
N GLY A 263 3.00 -10.62 -1.68
CA GLY A 263 2.35 -11.75 -2.37
C GLY A 263 1.57 -12.74 -1.47
N LYS A 264 1.55 -12.54 -0.15
CA LYS A 264 0.89 -13.42 0.84
C LYS A 264 -0.43 -12.90 1.39
N GLY A 265 -0.98 -11.84 0.78
CA GLY A 265 -2.22 -11.18 1.24
C GLY A 265 -2.05 -10.22 2.43
N ASN A 266 -0.83 -10.03 2.94
CA ASN A 266 -0.54 -9.15 4.08
C ASN A 266 -0.97 -7.70 3.84
N GLY A 267 -0.72 -7.16 2.63
CA GLY A 267 -1.18 -5.82 2.27
C GLY A 267 -2.70 -5.68 2.33
N ALA A 268 -3.44 -6.63 1.73
CA ALA A 268 -4.91 -6.59 1.74
C ALA A 268 -5.48 -6.67 3.17
N ARG A 269 -4.90 -7.49 4.04
CA ARG A 269 -5.33 -7.60 5.44
C ARG A 269 -5.06 -6.30 6.22
N LEU A 270 -3.88 -5.70 6.04
CA LEU A 270 -3.54 -4.42 6.67
C LEU A 270 -4.49 -3.30 6.18
N TYR A 271 -4.67 -3.17 4.87
CA TYR A 271 -5.56 -2.17 4.29
C TYR A 271 -7.01 -2.31 4.78
N LYS A 272 -7.58 -3.52 4.72
CA LYS A 272 -8.95 -3.78 5.19
C LYS A 272 -9.12 -3.41 6.66
N THR A 273 -8.16 -3.77 7.50
CA THR A 273 -8.21 -3.45 8.94
C THR A 273 -8.21 -1.93 9.16
N ILE A 274 -7.33 -1.20 8.45
CA ILE A 274 -7.28 0.27 8.51
C ILE A 274 -8.58 0.88 8.00
N PHE A 275 -9.08 0.42 6.84
CA PHE A 275 -10.33 0.91 6.26
C PHE A 275 -11.52 0.68 7.20
N GLU A 276 -11.65 -0.52 7.77
CA GLU A 276 -12.70 -0.84 8.75
C GLU A 276 -12.60 0.00 10.03
N HIS A 277 -11.38 0.31 10.47
CA HIS A 277 -11.15 1.19 11.61
C HIS A 277 -11.75 2.58 11.37
N TYR A 278 -11.38 3.23 10.26
CA TYR A 278 -11.86 4.58 9.94
C TYR A 278 -13.31 4.60 9.45
N HIS A 279 -13.80 3.51 8.86
CA HIS A 279 -15.22 3.37 8.55
C HIS A 279 -16.09 3.47 9.81
N LYS A 280 -15.62 2.91 10.94
CA LYS A 280 -16.33 2.97 12.24
C LYS A 280 -16.24 4.32 12.95
N ILE A 281 -15.30 5.21 12.57
CA ILE A 281 -15.11 6.53 13.21
C ILE A 281 -16.10 7.54 12.63
N PRO A 282 -17.07 8.07 13.41
CA PRO A 282 -18.09 9.00 12.89
C PRO A 282 -17.52 10.28 12.27
N GLN A 283 -16.40 10.76 12.81
CA GLN A 283 -15.72 11.97 12.37
C GLN A 283 -15.05 11.81 10.99
N THR A 284 -14.81 10.58 10.52
CA THR A 284 -14.26 10.34 9.18
C THR A 284 -15.39 10.39 8.16
N TYR A 285 -15.36 11.40 7.29
CA TYR A 285 -16.33 11.54 6.19
C TYR A 285 -15.87 10.87 4.90
N GLU A 286 -14.55 10.79 4.72
CA GLU A 286 -13.95 10.27 3.50
C GLU A 286 -12.58 9.67 3.81
N PHE A 287 -12.35 8.47 3.28
CA PHE A 287 -11.07 7.78 3.32
C PHE A 287 -10.40 7.87 1.95
N THR A 288 -9.36 8.67 1.86
CA THR A 288 -8.56 8.90 0.66
C THR A 288 -7.20 8.23 0.76
N VAL A 289 -6.50 8.15 -0.36
CA VAL A 289 -5.13 7.63 -0.46
C VAL A 289 -4.32 8.68 -1.21
N GLU A 290 -3.13 8.97 -0.71
CA GLU A 290 -2.15 9.86 -1.33
C GLU A 290 -1.46 9.12 -2.48
N ASP A 291 -1.58 9.67 -3.69
CA ASP A 291 -0.89 9.25 -4.91
C ASP A 291 -0.60 7.73 -5.01
N PRO A 292 -1.65 6.88 -5.02
CA PRO A 292 -1.47 5.44 -5.05
C PRO A 292 -0.77 4.99 -6.34
N ASN A 293 0.18 4.06 -6.21
CA ASN A 293 0.74 3.38 -7.36
C ASN A 293 -0.21 2.28 -7.88
N GLU A 294 0.06 1.77 -9.09
CA GLU A 294 -0.79 0.76 -9.75
C GLU A 294 -1.03 -0.49 -8.89
N ALA A 295 0.01 -0.98 -8.21
CA ALA A 295 -0.11 -2.16 -7.35
C ALA A 295 -1.00 -1.91 -6.12
N PHE A 296 -1.00 -0.68 -5.60
CA PHE A 296 -1.89 -0.29 -4.51
C PHE A 296 -3.32 -0.06 -5.00
N ASP A 297 -3.51 0.54 -6.18
CA ASP A 297 -4.82 0.68 -6.81
C ASP A 297 -5.50 -0.68 -7.00
N ASP A 298 -4.78 -1.70 -7.47
CA ASP A 298 -5.29 -3.08 -7.56
C ASP A 298 -5.76 -3.63 -6.22
N LEU A 299 -4.92 -3.48 -5.20
CA LEU A 299 -5.21 -3.95 -3.84
C LEU A 299 -6.47 -3.26 -3.31
N ARG A 300 -6.53 -1.94 -3.48
CA ARG A 300 -7.64 -1.09 -3.05
C ARG A 300 -8.93 -1.46 -3.78
N ASP A 301 -8.88 -1.57 -5.10
CA ASP A 301 -10.02 -1.93 -5.95
C ASP A 301 -10.63 -3.29 -5.55
N ILE A 302 -9.80 -4.29 -5.27
CA ILE A 302 -10.25 -5.60 -4.79
C ILE A 302 -10.94 -5.45 -3.43
N CYS A 303 -10.33 -4.74 -2.48
CA CYS A 303 -10.85 -4.60 -1.13
C CYS A 303 -12.15 -3.78 -1.08
N ASP A 304 -12.18 -2.64 -1.78
CA ASP A 304 -13.34 -1.75 -1.84
C ASP A 304 -14.51 -2.44 -2.57
N LEU A 305 -14.25 -3.19 -3.65
CA LEU A 305 -15.29 -3.95 -4.35
C LEU A 305 -15.88 -5.05 -3.47
N GLN A 306 -15.04 -5.75 -2.68
CA GLN A 306 -15.51 -6.73 -1.71
C GLN A 306 -16.41 -6.09 -0.65
N PHE A 307 -15.97 -4.97 -0.09
CA PHE A 307 -16.72 -4.24 0.93
C PHE A 307 -18.05 -3.70 0.39
N LEU A 308 -18.04 -2.99 -0.74
CA LEU A 308 -19.26 -2.40 -1.32
C LEU A 308 -20.28 -3.47 -1.71
N ARG A 309 -19.85 -4.65 -2.18
CA ARG A 309 -20.77 -5.77 -2.45
C ARG A 309 -21.45 -6.35 -1.20
N THR A 310 -20.97 -6.04 0.00
CA THR A 310 -21.70 -6.38 1.25
C THR A 310 -22.85 -5.42 1.55
N MET A 311 -22.88 -4.23 0.93
CA MET A 311 -23.97 -3.27 1.09
C MET A 311 -25.11 -3.62 0.13
N PRO A 312 -26.34 -3.90 0.63
CA PRO A 312 -27.46 -4.30 -0.24
C PRO A 312 -27.78 -3.27 -1.31
N ASP A 313 -27.87 -1.99 -0.95
CA ASP A 313 -28.17 -0.91 -1.90
C ASP A 313 -27.15 -0.80 -3.03
N PHE A 314 -25.87 -1.09 -2.77
CA PHE A 314 -24.84 -1.14 -3.81
C PHE A 314 -24.96 -2.40 -4.66
N ASN A 315 -25.18 -3.54 -4.01
CA ASN A 315 -25.28 -4.83 -4.69
C ASN A 315 -26.55 -4.97 -5.54
N ASP A 316 -27.53 -4.08 -5.38
CA ASP A 316 -28.74 -4.00 -6.21
C ASP A 316 -28.61 -3.07 -7.42
N LEU A 317 -27.50 -2.32 -7.55
CA LEU A 317 -27.28 -1.42 -8.69
C LEU A 317 -27.09 -2.22 -9.99
N ARG A 318 -27.86 -1.86 -11.02
CA ARG A 318 -27.84 -2.50 -12.35
C ARG A 318 -27.76 -1.44 -13.45
N LEU A 319 -27.29 -1.85 -14.63
CA LEU A 319 -27.44 -1.04 -15.85
C LEU A 319 -28.92 -0.90 -16.18
N ASP A 320 -29.36 0.31 -16.52
CA ASP A 320 -30.72 0.56 -16.98
C ASP A 320 -30.85 0.13 -18.44
N THR A 321 -31.43 -1.05 -18.68
CA THR A 321 -31.55 -1.63 -20.04
C THR A 321 -32.72 -1.06 -20.85
N ASP A 322 -33.63 -0.33 -20.19
CA ASP A 322 -34.84 0.21 -20.83
C ASP A 322 -34.59 1.64 -21.37
N VAL A 323 -33.40 2.20 -21.11
CA VAL A 323 -33.05 3.56 -21.47
C VAL A 323 -32.75 3.72 -22.96
N THR A 324 -33.46 4.65 -23.62
CA THR A 324 -33.16 5.03 -25.00
C THR A 324 -32.01 6.04 -25.05
N LEU A 325 -30.91 5.66 -25.68
CA LEU A 325 -29.72 6.52 -25.80
C LEU A 325 -29.92 7.59 -26.90
N PRO A 326 -29.87 8.89 -26.56
CA PRO A 326 -29.98 9.95 -27.56
C PRO A 326 -28.71 10.04 -28.41
N LYS A 327 -28.86 10.40 -29.69
CA LYS A 327 -27.71 10.62 -30.59
C LYS A 327 -26.93 11.89 -30.25
N LYS A 328 -27.57 12.87 -29.61
CA LYS A 328 -27.00 14.18 -29.22
C LYS A 328 -27.66 14.66 -27.92
N GLY A 329 -26.92 15.45 -27.15
CA GLY A 329 -27.42 16.08 -25.91
C GLY A 329 -27.00 15.35 -24.64
N THR A 330 -27.68 15.66 -23.55
CA THR A 330 -27.37 15.12 -22.21
C THR A 330 -27.75 13.65 -22.14
N LEU A 331 -26.86 12.85 -21.53
CA LEU A 331 -27.18 11.45 -21.26
C LEU A 331 -28.26 11.33 -20.17
N PRO A 332 -29.24 10.42 -20.34
CA PRO A 332 -30.17 10.07 -19.27
C PRO A 332 -29.43 9.36 -18.13
N LYS A 333 -30.14 9.08 -17.04
CA LYS A 333 -29.64 8.19 -15.98
C LYS A 333 -29.43 6.79 -16.57
N LEU A 334 -28.23 6.25 -16.42
CA LEU A 334 -27.80 4.96 -17.03
C LEU A 334 -27.78 3.79 -16.03
N VAL A 335 -28.02 4.08 -14.75
CA VAL A 335 -27.95 3.13 -13.64
C VAL A 335 -29.27 3.16 -12.88
N VAL A 336 -29.88 1.99 -12.72
CA VAL A 336 -31.05 1.79 -11.86
C VAL A 336 -30.63 2.03 -10.42
N GLY A 337 -31.33 2.92 -9.71
CA GLY A 337 -30.95 3.36 -8.35
C GLY A 337 -29.89 4.48 -8.32
N SER A 338 -29.68 5.18 -9.44
CA SER A 338 -28.72 6.30 -9.53
C SER A 338 -28.89 7.41 -8.48
N ASP A 339 -30.10 7.57 -7.94
CA ASP A 339 -30.42 8.49 -6.84
C ASP A 339 -29.77 8.11 -5.50
N LYS A 340 -29.47 6.82 -5.29
CA LYS A 340 -28.83 6.31 -4.07
C LYS A 340 -27.30 6.38 -4.10
N LEU A 341 -26.68 6.62 -5.27
CA LEU A 341 -25.22 6.52 -5.44
C LEU A 341 -24.44 7.38 -4.45
N GLU A 342 -24.86 8.63 -4.26
CA GLU A 342 -24.18 9.54 -3.34
C GLU A 342 -24.39 9.14 -1.87
N THR A 343 -25.58 8.67 -1.52
CA THR A 343 -25.87 8.14 -0.18
C THR A 343 -25.01 6.92 0.13
N ILE A 344 -24.91 5.96 -0.80
CA ILE A 344 -24.08 4.76 -0.66
C ILE A 344 -22.61 5.17 -0.50
N ARG A 345 -22.12 6.09 -1.35
CA ARG A 345 -20.74 6.57 -1.30
C ARG A 345 -20.40 7.20 0.05
N LEU A 346 -21.27 8.08 0.55
CA LEU A 346 -21.11 8.76 1.84
C LEU A 346 -21.15 7.76 3.00
N GLN A 347 -22.04 6.77 2.95
CA GLN A 347 -22.08 5.70 3.95
C GLN A 347 -20.81 4.84 3.93
N ALA A 348 -20.31 4.51 2.74
CA ALA A 348 -19.07 3.75 2.57
C ALA A 348 -17.81 4.56 2.90
N LYS A 349 -17.90 5.89 2.96
CA LYS A 349 -16.79 6.83 3.17
C LYS A 349 -15.68 6.72 2.12
N ILE A 350 -16.04 6.35 0.89
CA ILE A 350 -15.09 6.19 -0.22
C ILE A 350 -15.03 7.46 -1.07
N ALA A 351 -13.82 7.80 -1.53
CA ALA A 351 -13.61 8.95 -2.38
C ALA A 351 -14.37 8.84 -3.74
N PRO A 352 -14.94 9.93 -4.29
CA PRO A 352 -15.76 9.89 -5.51
C PRO A 352 -15.12 9.18 -6.69
N ARG A 353 -13.83 9.44 -6.94
CA ARG A 353 -13.09 8.77 -8.03
C ARG A 353 -13.03 7.27 -7.83
N GLN A 354 -12.68 6.84 -6.63
CA GLN A 354 -12.54 5.42 -6.28
C GLN A 354 -13.90 4.72 -6.34
N PHE A 355 -14.94 5.33 -5.77
CA PHE A 355 -16.30 4.79 -5.82
C PHE A 355 -16.78 4.62 -7.27
N GLY A 356 -16.51 5.58 -8.14
CA GLY A 356 -16.84 5.50 -9.57
C GLY A 356 -16.15 4.32 -10.27
N ARG A 357 -14.85 4.11 -10.05
CA ARG A 357 -14.11 2.95 -10.59
C ARG A 357 -14.73 1.63 -10.12
N VAL A 358 -14.99 1.50 -8.82
CA VAL A 358 -15.54 0.28 -8.23
C VAL A 358 -16.98 0.01 -8.69
N LEU A 359 -17.79 1.05 -8.87
CA LEU A 359 -19.12 0.95 -9.49
C LEU A 359 -19.03 0.44 -10.93
N GLU A 360 -18.13 0.99 -11.73
CA GLU A 360 -17.92 0.55 -13.12
C GLU A 360 -17.51 -0.93 -13.19
N MET A 361 -16.63 -1.38 -12.31
CA MET A 361 -16.25 -2.80 -12.18
C MET A 361 -17.42 -3.68 -11.74
N HIS A 362 -18.23 -3.22 -10.78
CA HIS A 362 -19.42 -3.94 -10.33
C HIS A 362 -20.42 -4.11 -11.49
N LEU A 363 -20.71 -3.05 -12.23
CA LEU A 363 -21.61 -3.10 -13.39
C LEU A 363 -21.03 -3.95 -14.54
N MET A 364 -19.72 -3.85 -14.80
CA MET A 364 -19.04 -4.69 -15.80
C MET A 364 -19.20 -6.18 -15.48
N SER A 365 -19.10 -6.54 -14.20
CA SER A 365 -19.19 -7.94 -13.74
C SER A 365 -20.58 -8.57 -13.95
N GLN A 366 -21.59 -7.77 -14.28
CA GLN A 366 -22.95 -8.21 -14.58
C GLN A 366 -23.21 -8.36 -16.09
N LEU A 367 -22.33 -7.82 -16.96
CA LEU A 367 -22.52 -7.85 -18.41
C LEU A 367 -22.54 -9.28 -18.97
N PRO A 368 -23.33 -9.57 -20.01
CA PRO A 368 -23.28 -10.86 -20.72
C PRO A 368 -21.86 -11.17 -21.23
N LYS A 369 -21.48 -12.46 -21.22
CA LYS A 369 -20.15 -12.91 -21.66
C LYS A 369 -19.82 -12.52 -23.11
N SER A 370 -20.83 -12.34 -23.94
CA SER A 370 -20.71 -11.91 -25.35
C SER A 370 -20.15 -10.49 -25.52
N VAL A 371 -20.33 -9.61 -24.53
CA VAL A 371 -19.90 -8.20 -24.58
C VAL A 371 -18.99 -7.77 -23.43
N ARG A 372 -18.84 -8.62 -22.41
CA ARG A 372 -17.99 -8.33 -21.25
C ARG A 372 -16.51 -8.30 -21.68
N PRO A 373 -15.75 -7.25 -21.34
CA PRO A 373 -14.30 -7.26 -21.50
C PRO A 373 -13.66 -8.46 -20.79
N THR A 374 -12.70 -9.10 -21.44
CA THR A 374 -12.02 -10.30 -20.93
C THR A 374 -10.57 -10.32 -21.36
N MET A 375 -9.72 -10.92 -20.53
CA MET A 375 -8.31 -11.18 -20.83
C MET A 375 -8.11 -12.42 -21.71
N ASP A 376 -9.16 -13.21 -21.92
CA ASP A 376 -9.14 -14.40 -22.77
C ASP A 376 -9.27 -13.98 -24.25
N ILE A 377 -8.14 -13.97 -24.94
CA ILE A 377 -8.04 -13.56 -26.35
C ILE A 377 -8.43 -14.71 -27.28
N ASP A 378 -8.14 -15.95 -26.88
CA ASP A 378 -8.33 -17.16 -27.70
C ASP A 378 -9.64 -17.91 -27.38
N GLY A 379 -10.34 -17.51 -26.33
CA GLY A 379 -11.62 -18.09 -25.92
C GLY A 379 -12.75 -17.81 -26.90
N ASP A 380 -13.58 -18.84 -27.13
CA ASP A 380 -14.78 -18.74 -27.97
C ASP A 380 -15.79 -17.76 -27.34
N LYS A 381 -15.91 -16.56 -27.92
CA LYS A 381 -16.83 -15.52 -27.45
C LYS A 381 -18.21 -15.75 -28.08
N PRO A 382 -19.27 -15.94 -27.26
CA PRO A 382 -20.62 -16.08 -27.80
C PRO A 382 -21.01 -14.86 -28.64
N GLU A 383 -21.73 -15.08 -29.74
CA GLU A 383 -22.24 -13.98 -30.56
C GLU A 383 -23.13 -13.03 -29.75
N ALA A 384 -22.84 -11.73 -29.82
CA ALA A 384 -23.57 -10.72 -29.08
C ALA A 384 -24.92 -10.41 -29.72
N THR A 385 -25.99 -10.60 -28.95
CA THR A 385 -27.33 -10.15 -29.35
C THR A 385 -27.41 -8.62 -29.37
N GLN A 386 -28.44 -8.05 -30.00
CA GLN A 386 -28.63 -6.58 -29.98
C GLN A 386 -28.87 -6.04 -28.56
N ALA A 387 -29.52 -6.84 -27.70
CA ALA A 387 -29.70 -6.50 -26.29
C ALA A 387 -28.36 -6.47 -25.55
N ASP A 388 -27.48 -7.46 -25.78
CA ASP A 388 -26.13 -7.48 -25.18
C ASP A 388 -25.32 -6.27 -25.62
N LYS A 389 -25.34 -5.95 -26.93
CA LYS A 389 -24.65 -4.78 -27.48
C LYS A 389 -25.16 -3.48 -26.86
N HIS A 390 -26.46 -3.39 -26.60
CA HIS A 390 -27.06 -2.25 -25.92
C HIS A 390 -26.54 -2.11 -24.48
N GLN A 391 -26.51 -3.20 -23.70
CA GLN A 391 -25.94 -3.20 -22.35
C GLN A 391 -24.47 -2.81 -22.31
N GLY A 392 -23.66 -3.40 -23.20
CA GLY A 392 -22.25 -3.05 -23.35
C GLY A 392 -22.06 -1.56 -23.70
N LYS A 393 -22.95 -1.00 -24.53
CA LYS A 393 -22.93 0.43 -24.87
C LYS A 393 -23.25 1.31 -23.66
N ILE A 394 -24.25 0.97 -22.86
CA ILE A 394 -24.60 1.72 -21.64
C ILE A 394 -23.39 1.74 -20.69
N TRP A 395 -22.78 0.58 -20.42
CA TRP A 395 -21.59 0.49 -19.59
C TRP A 395 -20.43 1.34 -20.15
N SER A 396 -20.18 1.28 -21.47
CA SER A 396 -19.13 2.08 -22.12
C SER A 396 -19.32 3.58 -21.91
N LEU A 397 -20.57 4.07 -21.92
CA LEU A 397 -20.87 5.48 -21.74
C LEU A 397 -20.65 5.94 -20.29
N ILE A 398 -20.94 5.09 -19.31
CA ILE A 398 -20.67 5.36 -17.89
C ILE A 398 -19.16 5.57 -17.70
N VAL A 399 -18.34 4.62 -18.16
CA VAL A 399 -16.88 4.69 -18.03
C VAL A 399 -16.32 5.90 -18.79
N LYS A 400 -16.76 6.10 -20.05
CA LYS A 400 -16.34 7.26 -20.85
C LYS A 400 -16.71 8.59 -20.22
N GLN A 401 -17.83 8.69 -19.50
CA GLN A 401 -18.20 9.92 -18.80
C GLN A 401 -17.15 10.27 -17.72
N ARG A 402 -16.67 9.29 -16.96
CA ARG A 402 -15.59 9.50 -15.98
C ARG A 402 -14.27 9.83 -16.68
N LEU A 403 -13.87 9.06 -17.69
CA LEU A 403 -12.62 9.28 -18.43
C LEU A 403 -12.59 10.66 -19.10
N TYR A 404 -13.69 11.09 -19.70
CA TYR A 404 -13.79 12.42 -20.30
C TYR A 404 -13.63 13.55 -19.28
N ARG A 405 -14.26 13.43 -18.10
CA ARG A 405 -14.14 14.42 -17.02
C ARG A 405 -12.74 14.45 -16.44
N HIS A 406 -12.13 13.29 -16.25
CA HIS A 406 -10.79 13.18 -15.68
C HIS A 406 -9.72 13.71 -16.63
N ASN A 407 -9.82 13.37 -17.91
CA ASN A 407 -8.84 13.73 -18.93
C ASN A 407 -9.26 15.00 -19.70
N LYS A 408 -10.11 15.85 -19.12
CA LYS A 408 -10.70 17.01 -19.81
C LYS A 408 -9.63 17.91 -20.42
N ASP A 409 -8.57 18.19 -19.66
CA ASP A 409 -7.52 19.11 -20.08
C ASP A 409 -6.69 18.52 -21.23
N VAL A 410 -6.28 17.25 -21.12
CA VAL A 410 -5.57 16.52 -22.18
C VAL A 410 -6.44 16.40 -23.44
N LEU A 411 -7.71 16.02 -23.28
CA LEU A 411 -8.65 15.90 -24.40
C LEU A 411 -8.92 17.25 -25.07
N SER A 412 -8.85 18.37 -24.33
CA SER A 412 -9.04 19.71 -24.91
C SER A 412 -7.97 20.07 -25.95
N GLN A 413 -6.79 19.46 -25.85
CA GLN A 413 -5.65 19.65 -26.75
C GLN A 413 -5.70 18.74 -27.99
N ILE A 414 -6.56 17.73 -27.98
CA ILE A 414 -6.77 16.78 -29.09
C ILE A 414 -7.89 17.28 -30.00
N GLU A 415 -7.77 17.02 -31.30
CA GLU A 415 -8.80 17.40 -32.27
C GLU A 415 -10.16 16.71 -31.99
N PRO A 416 -11.31 17.40 -32.15
CA PRO A 416 -12.61 16.87 -31.74
C PRO A 416 -12.98 15.50 -32.32
N HIS A 417 -12.51 15.20 -33.52
CA HIS A 417 -12.81 13.93 -34.20
C HIS A 417 -11.99 12.76 -33.63
N GLU A 418 -10.75 13.00 -33.21
CA GLU A 418 -9.85 11.99 -32.61
C GLU A 418 -10.18 11.70 -31.15
N ARG A 419 -10.83 12.64 -30.44
CA ARG A 419 -11.20 12.47 -29.01
C ARG A 419 -12.02 11.21 -28.78
N VAL A 420 -12.90 10.87 -29.72
CA VAL A 420 -13.78 9.70 -29.59
C VAL A 420 -12.95 8.42 -29.66
N ASP A 421 -12.04 8.33 -30.64
CA ASP A 421 -11.18 7.17 -30.85
C ASP A 421 -10.23 6.99 -29.65
N LYS A 422 -9.59 8.07 -29.17
CA LYS A 422 -8.72 8.02 -27.98
C LYS A 422 -9.47 7.60 -26.70
N LEU A 423 -10.73 8.02 -26.56
CA LEU A 423 -11.58 7.57 -25.46
C LEU A 423 -11.96 6.09 -25.59
N ASP A 424 -12.17 5.59 -26.80
CA ASP A 424 -12.41 4.17 -27.06
C ASP A 424 -11.16 3.33 -26.76
N ASP A 425 -9.98 3.77 -27.19
CA ASP A 425 -8.70 3.10 -26.87
C ASP A 425 -8.50 3.01 -25.35
N THR A 426 -8.72 4.12 -24.64
CA THR A 426 -8.60 4.17 -23.17
C THR A 426 -9.63 3.26 -22.49
N LEU A 427 -10.87 3.24 -22.99
CA LEU A 427 -11.93 2.38 -22.47
C LEU A 427 -11.55 0.90 -22.61
N GLN A 428 -10.95 0.49 -23.73
CA GLN A 428 -10.51 -0.88 -23.93
C GLN A 428 -9.46 -1.28 -22.89
N GLY A 429 -8.46 -0.42 -22.66
CA GLY A 429 -7.45 -0.63 -21.61
C GLY A 429 -8.07 -0.79 -20.22
N VAL A 430 -8.96 0.12 -19.84
CA VAL A 430 -9.69 0.06 -18.55
C VAL A 430 -10.54 -1.22 -18.44
N GLY A 431 -11.19 -1.64 -19.52
CA GLY A 431 -11.96 -2.89 -19.54
C GLY A 431 -11.09 -4.13 -19.27
N LEU A 432 -9.89 -4.18 -19.82
CA LEU A 432 -8.93 -5.27 -19.57
C LEU A 432 -8.38 -5.24 -18.14
N GLU A 433 -8.07 -4.05 -17.63
CA GLU A 433 -7.65 -3.86 -16.22
C GLU A 433 -8.74 -4.37 -15.26
N TYR A 434 -9.99 -3.97 -15.47
CA TYR A 434 -11.12 -4.43 -14.67
C TYR A 434 -11.33 -5.95 -14.78
N ALA A 435 -11.14 -6.54 -15.95
CA ALA A 435 -11.21 -7.99 -16.13
C ALA A 435 -10.12 -8.71 -15.31
N ARG A 436 -8.89 -8.18 -15.29
CA ARG A 436 -7.78 -8.68 -14.48
C ARG A 436 -8.08 -8.62 -12.99
N ILE A 437 -8.61 -7.49 -12.51
CA ILE A 437 -8.99 -7.28 -11.10
C ILE A 437 -10.12 -8.23 -10.69
N LEU A 438 -11.18 -8.36 -11.50
CA LEU A 438 -12.29 -9.27 -11.22
C LEU A 438 -11.82 -10.74 -11.15
N ALA A 439 -10.92 -11.15 -12.05
CA ALA A 439 -10.34 -12.48 -11.99
C ALA A 439 -9.49 -12.71 -10.72
N ALA A 440 -8.76 -11.68 -10.26
CA ALA A 440 -8.01 -11.73 -9.00
C ALA A 440 -8.94 -11.83 -7.79
N LEU A 441 -10.04 -11.07 -7.79
CA LEU A 441 -11.08 -11.13 -6.78
C LEU A 441 -11.70 -12.54 -6.69
N GLU A 442 -12.08 -13.14 -7.82
CA GLU A 442 -12.63 -14.51 -7.84
C GLU A 442 -11.65 -15.53 -7.25
N ARG A 443 -10.35 -15.43 -7.58
CA ARG A 443 -9.32 -16.29 -6.98
C ARG A 443 -9.21 -16.09 -5.46
N SER A 444 -9.24 -14.83 -5.00
CA SER A 444 -9.20 -14.50 -3.58
C SER A 444 -10.39 -15.07 -2.80
N VAL A 445 -11.60 -14.98 -3.35
CA VAL A 445 -12.82 -15.53 -2.73
C VAL A 445 -12.77 -17.05 -2.67
N LYS A 446 -12.38 -17.73 -3.76
CA LYS A 446 -12.21 -19.19 -3.80
C LYS A 446 -11.19 -19.68 -2.77
N HIS A 447 -10.07 -18.97 -2.64
CA HIS A 447 -9.05 -19.32 -1.65
C HIS A 447 -9.56 -19.15 -0.22
N SER A 448 -10.34 -18.10 0.05
CA SER A 448 -10.92 -17.85 1.39
C SER A 448 -11.99 -18.89 1.77
N GLN A 449 -12.79 -19.38 0.81
CA GLN A 449 -13.81 -20.41 1.06
C GLN A 449 -13.21 -21.81 1.27
N ASN A 450 -12.03 -22.08 0.71
CA ASN A 450 -11.35 -23.37 0.83
C ASN A 450 -10.43 -23.48 2.06
N GLN A 451 -10.32 -22.44 2.91
CA GLN A 451 -9.60 -22.57 4.17
C GLN A 451 -10.51 -23.21 5.24
N PRO A 452 -10.09 -24.33 5.87
CA PRO A 452 -10.88 -24.95 6.92
C PRO A 452 -10.99 -24.01 8.12
N VAL A 453 -12.21 -23.67 8.52
CA VAL A 453 -12.50 -22.94 9.75
C VAL A 453 -11.91 -23.73 10.91
N ALA A 454 -10.85 -23.22 11.53
CA ALA A 454 -10.23 -23.82 12.71
C ALA A 454 -11.14 -23.63 13.94
N ASN A 455 -12.29 -24.32 13.96
CA ASN A 455 -13.08 -24.47 15.18
C ASN A 455 -12.38 -25.49 16.09
N GLY A 456 -11.46 -24.99 16.91
CA GLY A 456 -10.73 -25.75 17.92
C GLY A 456 -11.61 -26.25 19.06
N LYS A 457 -12.36 -27.34 18.82
CA LYS A 457 -12.61 -28.36 19.85
C LYS A 457 -12.00 -29.67 19.37
N ARG A 458 -10.67 -29.81 19.51
CA ARG A 458 -10.03 -31.12 19.37
C ARG A 458 -10.19 -31.89 20.67
N LYS A 459 -11.05 -32.91 20.63
CA LYS A 459 -11.13 -33.96 21.63
C LYS A 459 -9.91 -34.86 21.43
N LEU A 460 -9.08 -34.96 22.46
CA LEU A 460 -8.03 -35.97 22.55
C LEU A 460 -8.66 -37.37 22.62
N GLY A 461 -8.16 -38.29 21.80
CA GLY A 461 -8.47 -39.72 21.79
C GLY A 461 -7.67 -40.33 20.65
N ALA A 462 -6.47 -40.80 20.95
CA ALA A 462 -6.17 -42.21 21.22
C ALA A 462 -5.89 -42.97 19.92
N GLU A 463 -4.62 -43.37 19.85
CA GLU A 463 -3.96 -44.28 18.92
C GLU A 463 -4.86 -45.32 18.27
N GLU A 464 -4.69 -45.52 16.96
CA GLU A 464 -4.58 -46.87 16.40
C GLU A 464 -3.75 -46.85 15.11
N THR A 465 -2.73 -47.69 15.14
CA THR A 465 -1.80 -48.11 14.10
C THR A 465 -2.49 -48.70 12.87
N GLU A 466 -1.96 -48.46 11.67
CA GLU A 466 -1.39 -49.49 10.78
C GLU A 466 -1.25 -49.06 9.30
N GLN A 467 -0.02 -49.26 8.81
CA GLN A 467 0.37 -49.80 7.50
C GLN A 467 0.19 -48.96 6.21
N ASP A 468 1.33 -48.38 5.81
CA ASP A 468 1.78 -48.16 4.42
C ASP A 468 1.89 -49.51 3.67
N PRO A 469 1.64 -49.59 2.35
CA PRO A 469 2.80 -49.59 1.45
C PRO A 469 2.55 -48.96 0.06
N GLY A 470 3.58 -48.37 -0.54
CA GLY A 470 3.58 -48.18 -1.99
C GLY A 470 4.64 -47.27 -2.61
N SER A 471 5.91 -47.59 -2.43
CA SER A 471 7.04 -46.97 -3.14
C SER A 471 6.90 -46.99 -4.67
N LYS A 472 7.20 -45.87 -5.35
CA LYS A 472 7.96 -45.85 -6.61
C LYS A 472 8.61 -44.48 -6.84
N LYS A 473 9.93 -44.44 -6.63
CA LYS A 473 10.84 -43.38 -7.07
C LYS A 473 10.98 -43.42 -8.59
N ALA A 474 10.97 -42.25 -9.23
CA ALA A 474 11.58 -42.04 -10.55
C ALA A 474 12.59 -40.90 -10.44
N ARG A 475 13.68 -41.06 -11.18
CA ARG A 475 15.03 -40.55 -10.95
C ARG A 475 15.29 -39.33 -11.82
N VAL A 476 16.07 -38.42 -11.26
CA VAL A 476 16.69 -37.24 -11.89
C VAL A 476 17.62 -37.66 -13.02
N GLU A 477 17.53 -37.00 -14.17
CA GLU A 477 18.65 -36.85 -15.12
C GLU A 477 18.89 -35.36 -15.38
N ASN A 478 20.16 -34.99 -15.23
CA ASN A 478 20.71 -33.68 -15.51
C ASN A 478 20.73 -33.41 -17.02
N PHE A 479 20.44 -32.17 -17.42
CA PHE A 479 21.24 -31.38 -18.35
C PHE A 479 21.10 -29.90 -17.98
#